data_AF-A0A953X5G1-F1
#
_entry.id   AF-A0A953X5G1-F1
#
_cell.length_a   1.000
_cell.length_b   1.000
_cell.length_c   1.000
_cell.angle_alpha   90.00
_cell.angle_beta   90.00
_cell.angle_gamma   90.00
#
_symmetry.space_group_name_H-M   'P 1'
#
loop_
_entity.id
_entity.type
_entity.pdbx_description
1 polymer ?
#
loop_
_entity_poly.entity_id
_entity_poly.type
_entity_poly.pdbx_seq_one_letter_code
_entity_poly.pdbx_strand_id
1 'polypeptide(L)'
;MIPRLSLAAAAIALGACASTAAAAPETPVEPEAAQPAPATASATILGTAGQEIGTAQLTDAPHGLMVRVELAPGSLTPGWHGIHFHAVGDCSDVGMYKMSGGHVGKMDGGHGLFNPEGPEAGDLPNIWAAADGSAGYEAFTTLDTVESLTDADGSAIIIHEAPDDGITQPIGGAGARVACGVVS
;
A
#
# COMPACT_ATOMS: atom_id res chain seq x y z
N MET A 1 17.69 -2.11 81.78
CA MET A 1 17.93 -3.58 81.78
C MET A 1 17.55 -4.12 80.42
N ILE A 2 18.48 -4.83 79.78
CA ILE A 2 18.42 -5.46 78.45
C ILE A 2 17.82 -6.87 78.61
N PRO A 3 17.06 -7.41 77.64
CA PRO A 3 17.63 -8.47 76.78
C PRO A 3 17.20 -8.26 75.31
N ARG A 4 18.09 -8.11 74.31
CA ARG A 4 18.89 -9.15 73.64
C ARG A 4 18.19 -10.52 73.59
N LEU A 5 17.46 -10.76 72.50
CA LEU A 5 17.09 -12.12 72.09
C LEU A 5 17.82 -12.47 70.79
N SER A 6 18.61 -13.53 70.88
CA SER A 6 19.45 -14.09 69.83
C SER A 6 18.74 -15.23 69.11
N LEU A 7 19.07 -15.35 67.81
CA LEU A 7 19.28 -16.57 67.03
C LEU A 7 18.16 -17.62 66.90
N ALA A 8 17.75 -17.89 65.65
CA ALA A 8 18.02 -19.18 64.99
C ALA A 8 17.71 -19.07 63.49
N ALA A 9 18.75 -19.01 62.66
CA ALA A 9 18.61 -19.22 61.22
C ALA A 9 18.47 -20.72 60.98
N ALA A 10 17.27 -21.17 60.61
CA ALA A 10 17.04 -22.54 60.14
C ALA A 10 17.51 -22.62 58.68
N ALA A 11 18.63 -23.30 58.44
CA ALA A 11 19.08 -23.66 57.10
C ALA A 11 18.15 -24.76 56.55
N ILE A 12 17.25 -24.39 55.64
CA ILE A 12 16.46 -25.35 54.85
C ILE A 12 17.35 -25.82 53.71
N ALA A 13 17.78 -27.08 53.77
CA ALA A 13 18.49 -27.73 52.66
C ALA A 13 17.50 -27.98 51.51
N LEU A 14 17.62 -27.22 50.41
CA LEU A 14 16.96 -27.54 49.16
C LEU A 14 17.65 -28.76 48.54
N GLY A 15 16.96 -29.91 48.56
CA GLY A 15 17.34 -31.08 47.75
C GLY A 15 17.15 -30.76 46.27
N ALA A 16 18.25 -30.61 45.54
CA ALA A 16 18.23 -30.48 44.09
C ALA A 16 17.89 -31.82 43.46
N CYS A 17 16.68 -31.96 42.91
CA CYS A 17 16.35 -33.03 41.98
C CYS A 17 17.05 -32.74 40.65
N ALA A 18 18.27 -33.24 40.48
CA ALA A 18 18.95 -33.26 39.19
C ALA A 18 18.26 -34.28 38.28
N SER A 19 17.30 -33.83 37.47
CA SER A 19 16.81 -34.62 36.34
C SER A 19 17.81 -34.45 35.21
N THR A 20 18.64 -35.46 34.97
CA THR A 20 19.47 -35.53 33.76
C THR A 20 18.55 -35.75 32.56
N ALA A 21 18.07 -34.65 31.98
CA ALA A 21 17.51 -34.66 30.64
C ALA A 21 18.64 -35.02 29.68
N ALA A 22 18.56 -36.20 29.06
CA ALA A 22 19.43 -36.54 27.94
C ALA A 22 19.16 -35.51 26.83
N ALA A 23 20.20 -34.80 26.40
CA ALA A 23 20.13 -33.91 25.26
C ALA A 23 19.72 -34.74 24.03
N ALA A 24 18.58 -34.41 23.44
CA ALA A 24 18.23 -34.94 22.12
C ALA A 24 19.28 -34.47 21.11
N PRO A 25 19.65 -35.28 20.11
CA PRO A 25 20.54 -34.84 19.05
C PRO A 25 19.88 -33.65 18.34
N GLU A 26 20.54 -32.49 18.40
CA GLU A 26 20.16 -31.33 17.61
C GLU A 26 20.33 -31.70 16.14
N THR A 27 19.22 -31.86 15.43
CA THR A 27 19.22 -31.97 13.98
C THR A 27 19.85 -30.70 13.42
N PRO A 28 20.87 -30.78 12.55
CA PRO A 28 21.40 -29.61 11.87
C PRO A 28 20.25 -28.85 11.20
N VAL A 29 20.00 -27.62 11.65
CA VAL A 29 19.06 -26.73 10.98
C VAL A 29 19.75 -26.32 9.69
N GLU A 30 19.29 -26.89 8.57
CA GLU A 30 19.69 -26.46 7.24
C GLU A 30 19.36 -24.96 7.11
N PRO A 31 20.30 -24.12 6.64
CA PRO A 31 20.04 -22.69 6.54
C PRO A 31 18.83 -22.47 5.63
N GLU A 32 17.77 -21.88 6.20
CA GLU A 32 16.57 -21.51 5.46
C GLU A 32 16.98 -20.59 4.32
N ALA A 33 16.73 -21.03 3.08
CA ALA A 33 17.06 -20.26 1.90
C ALA A 33 16.36 -18.90 1.99
N ALA A 34 17.13 -17.81 1.89
CA ALA A 34 16.57 -16.46 1.91
C ALA A 34 15.51 -16.35 0.80
N GLN A 35 14.26 -16.08 1.19
CA GLN A 35 13.20 -15.84 0.22
C GLN A 35 13.55 -14.60 -0.62
N PRO A 36 13.34 -14.64 -1.95
CA PRO A 36 13.58 -13.46 -2.78
C PRO A 36 12.68 -12.32 -2.28
N ALA A 37 13.24 -11.11 -2.19
CA ALA A 37 12.48 -9.92 -1.85
C ALA A 37 11.41 -9.65 -2.93
N PRO A 38 10.22 -9.17 -2.55
CA PRO A 38 9.20 -8.79 -3.53
C PRO A 38 9.69 -7.64 -4.41
N ALA A 39 9.23 -7.59 -5.66
CA ALA A 39 9.47 -6.44 -6.52
C ALA A 39 8.73 -5.21 -5.98
N THR A 40 9.30 -4.03 -6.24
CA THR A 40 8.75 -2.76 -5.76
C THR A 40 8.87 -1.68 -6.82
N ALA A 41 7.91 -0.78 -6.87
CA ALA A 41 7.96 0.49 -7.60
C ALA A 41 7.43 1.62 -6.73
N SER A 42 7.63 2.86 -7.18
CA SER A 42 7.21 4.06 -6.46
C SER A 42 6.77 5.16 -7.41
N ALA A 43 6.01 6.12 -6.88
CA ALA A 43 5.69 7.36 -7.60
C ALA A 43 5.74 8.55 -6.64
N THR A 44 6.40 9.62 -7.05
CA THR A 44 6.17 10.96 -6.46
C THR A 44 4.88 11.51 -7.03
N ILE A 45 3.95 11.91 -6.16
CA ILE A 45 2.64 12.41 -6.56
C ILE A 45 2.68 13.93 -6.64
N LEU A 46 2.31 14.47 -7.79
CA LEU A 46 2.18 15.88 -8.08
C LEU A 46 0.71 16.30 -7.99
N GLY A 47 0.42 17.42 -7.32
CA GLY A 47 -0.89 18.06 -7.33
C GLY A 47 -1.06 19.03 -8.50
N THR A 48 -2.24 19.62 -8.67
CA THR A 48 -2.61 20.41 -9.86
C THR A 48 -1.69 21.59 -10.24
N ALA A 49 -0.86 22.10 -9.32
CA ALA A 49 0.12 23.15 -9.62
C ALA A 49 1.55 22.61 -9.83
N GLY A 50 1.71 21.28 -9.94
CA GLY A 50 2.99 20.59 -10.15
C GLY A 50 3.82 20.44 -8.88
N GLN A 51 3.28 20.82 -7.72
CA GLN A 51 3.92 20.64 -6.43
C GLN A 51 3.85 19.18 -5.99
N GLU A 52 4.91 18.68 -5.36
CA GLU A 52 4.89 17.37 -4.71
C GLU A 52 3.93 17.42 -3.51
N ILE A 53 3.00 16.47 -3.47
CA ILE A 53 1.97 16.37 -2.43
C ILE A 53 2.05 15.06 -1.64
N GLY A 54 2.85 14.09 -2.10
CA GLY A 54 2.97 12.80 -1.44
C GLY A 54 3.64 11.75 -2.31
N THR A 55 3.48 10.49 -1.93
CA THR A 55 4.07 9.34 -2.63
C THR A 55 3.11 8.17 -2.72
N ALA A 56 3.33 7.31 -3.71
CA ALA A 56 2.76 5.97 -3.81
C ALA A 56 3.87 4.92 -3.78
N GLN A 57 3.70 3.86 -3.00
CA GLN A 57 4.57 2.69 -2.97
C GLN A 57 3.80 1.46 -3.43
N LEU A 58 4.41 0.72 -4.35
CA LEU A 58 3.89 -0.49 -4.96
C LEU A 58 4.78 -1.65 -4.54
N THR A 59 4.19 -2.76 -4.09
CA THR A 59 4.94 -3.95 -3.68
C THR A 59 4.22 -5.20 -4.11
N ASP A 60 4.89 -6.02 -4.91
CA ASP A 60 4.34 -7.32 -5.33
C ASP A 60 4.10 -8.22 -4.12
N ALA A 61 2.99 -8.93 -4.17
CA ALA A 61 2.66 -10.03 -3.28
C ALA A 61 2.46 -11.30 -4.13
N PRO A 62 2.37 -12.50 -3.52
CA PRO A 62 2.26 -13.75 -4.27
C PRO A 62 1.09 -13.80 -5.28
N HIS A 63 0.01 -13.03 -5.07
CA HIS A 63 -1.21 -13.08 -5.87
C HIS A 63 -1.78 -11.69 -6.18
N GLY A 64 -0.93 -10.67 -6.27
CA GLY A 64 -1.37 -9.32 -6.58
C GLY A 64 -0.39 -8.27 -6.11
N LEU A 65 -0.86 -7.04 -6.03
CA LEU A 65 -0.08 -5.85 -5.77
C LEU A 65 -0.63 -5.11 -4.55
N MET A 66 0.24 -4.80 -3.60
CA MET A 66 -0.05 -3.87 -2.53
C MET A 66 0.26 -2.44 -3.00
N VAL A 67 -0.71 -1.54 -2.87
CA VAL A 67 -0.59 -0.12 -3.20
C VAL A 67 -0.78 0.68 -1.92
N ARG A 68 0.22 1.46 -1.54
CA ARG A 68 0.15 2.38 -0.40
C ARG A 68 0.36 3.81 -0.87
N VAL A 69 -0.51 4.73 -0.48
CA VAL A 69 -0.42 6.15 -0.81
C VAL A 69 -0.46 6.99 0.46
N GLU A 70 0.45 7.96 0.56
CA GLU A 70 0.51 8.93 1.65
C GLU A 70 0.58 10.34 1.08
N LEU A 71 -0.37 11.20 1.46
CA LEU A 71 -0.48 12.59 1.02
C LEU A 71 -0.40 13.56 2.20
N ALA A 72 0.31 14.67 2.01
CA ALA A 72 0.48 15.72 3.00
C ALA A 72 -0.82 16.52 3.23
N PRO A 73 -0.95 17.29 4.33
CA PRO A 73 -2.04 18.25 4.50
C PRO A 73 -2.13 19.24 3.34
N GLY A 74 -3.35 19.59 2.94
CA GLY A 74 -3.64 20.49 1.82
C GLY A 74 -3.52 19.85 0.44
N SER A 75 -3.33 18.53 0.35
CA SER A 75 -3.17 17.81 -0.91
C SER A 75 -4.48 17.67 -1.69
N LEU A 76 -5.56 17.27 -1.00
CA LEU A 76 -6.87 17.04 -1.59
C LEU A 76 -7.96 17.84 -0.88
N THR A 77 -9.12 17.99 -1.53
CA THR A 77 -10.33 18.43 -0.81
C THR A 77 -10.77 17.34 0.17
N PRO A 78 -11.42 17.66 1.30
CA PRO A 78 -11.90 16.63 2.22
C PRO A 78 -12.96 15.72 1.58
N GLY A 79 -12.87 14.40 1.77
CA GLY A 79 -13.85 13.44 1.27
C GLY A 79 -13.25 12.26 0.52
N TRP A 80 -14.11 11.55 -0.23
CA TRP A 80 -13.72 10.43 -1.08
C TRP A 80 -13.29 10.90 -2.46
N HIS A 81 -12.27 10.25 -3.01
CA HIS A 81 -11.72 10.51 -4.33
C HIS A 81 -11.48 9.21 -5.08
N GLY A 82 -11.84 9.18 -6.37
CA GLY A 82 -11.44 8.10 -7.28
C GLY A 82 -9.93 8.07 -7.45
N ILE A 83 -9.37 6.87 -7.57
CA ILE A 83 -7.94 6.65 -7.80
C ILE A 83 -7.78 5.50 -8.78
N HIS A 84 -6.94 5.68 -9.79
CA HIS A 84 -6.76 4.69 -10.86
C HIS A 84 -5.31 4.63 -11.31
N PHE A 85 -4.86 3.48 -11.79
CA PHE A 85 -3.70 3.41 -12.66
C PHE A 85 -4.12 3.78 -14.09
N HIS A 86 -3.35 4.69 -14.69
CA HIS A 86 -3.49 5.14 -16.06
C HIS A 86 -2.35 4.59 -16.93
N ALA A 87 -2.66 4.31 -18.19
CA ALA A 87 -1.89 3.47 -19.09
C ALA A 87 -0.58 4.07 -19.63
N VAL A 88 -0.28 5.33 -19.30
CA VAL A 88 0.96 5.98 -19.74
C VAL A 88 1.60 6.69 -18.56
N GLY A 89 2.89 6.46 -18.36
CA GLY A 89 3.71 7.13 -17.35
C GLY A 89 4.03 8.58 -17.69
N ASP A 90 3.01 9.42 -17.91
CA ASP A 90 3.17 10.83 -18.28
C ASP A 90 2.30 11.77 -17.42
N CYS A 91 2.95 12.54 -16.56
CA CYS A 91 2.36 13.62 -15.76
C CYS A 91 2.82 15.02 -16.22
N SER A 92 3.31 15.17 -17.44
CA SER A 92 3.94 16.41 -17.94
C SER A 92 2.95 17.54 -18.21
N ASP A 93 1.68 17.23 -18.50
CA ASP A 93 0.61 18.22 -18.68
C ASP A 93 -0.04 18.62 -17.34
N VAL A 94 0.80 19.24 -16.49
CA VAL A 94 0.46 19.67 -15.12
C VAL A 94 -0.90 20.38 -15.04
N GLY A 95 -1.71 19.95 -14.07
CA GLY A 95 -3.04 20.51 -13.80
C GLY A 95 -4.16 19.88 -14.63
N MET A 96 -3.83 19.12 -15.68
CA MET A 96 -4.79 18.38 -16.50
C MET A 96 -4.55 16.88 -16.45
N TYR A 97 -3.27 16.47 -16.48
CA TYR A 97 -2.80 15.08 -16.42
C TYR A 97 -3.47 14.15 -17.42
N LYS A 98 -3.81 14.66 -18.60
CA LYS A 98 -4.44 13.92 -19.70
C LYS A 98 -3.44 13.09 -20.49
N MET A 99 -2.14 13.41 -20.43
CA MET A 99 -1.12 12.65 -21.15
C MET A 99 -0.92 11.25 -20.57
N SER A 100 -1.35 10.99 -19.34
CA SER A 100 -1.36 9.64 -18.75
C SER A 100 -2.34 8.68 -19.45
N GLY A 101 -3.17 9.15 -20.38
CA GLY A 101 -4.08 8.28 -21.15
C GLY A 101 -5.32 7.84 -20.37
N GLY A 102 -5.92 6.72 -20.78
CA GLY A 102 -7.02 6.05 -20.08
C GLY A 102 -6.53 5.16 -18.95
N HIS A 103 -7.42 4.36 -18.35
CA HIS A 103 -7.01 3.39 -17.32
C HIS A 103 -6.10 2.31 -17.92
N VAL A 104 -5.23 1.73 -17.09
CA VAL A 104 -4.56 0.47 -17.43
C VAL A 104 -5.64 -0.59 -17.73
N GLY A 105 -5.47 -1.32 -18.83
CA GLY A 105 -6.45 -2.31 -19.27
C GLY A 105 -7.80 -1.73 -19.71
N LYS A 106 -7.83 -0.46 -20.16
CA LYS A 106 -9.05 0.20 -20.67
C LYS A 106 -9.83 -0.71 -21.62
N MET A 107 -11.13 -0.84 -21.38
CA MET A 107 -12.05 -1.53 -22.27
C MET A 107 -13.39 -0.79 -22.35
N ASP A 108 -14.01 -0.80 -23.52
CA ASP A 108 -15.28 -0.09 -23.73
C ASP A 108 -16.37 -0.66 -22.82
N GLY A 109 -16.91 0.18 -21.94
CA GLY A 109 -17.98 -0.18 -21.02
C GLY A 109 -17.55 -0.96 -19.79
N GLY A 110 -16.26 -1.28 -19.62
CA GLY A 110 -15.79 -2.14 -18.53
C GLY A 110 -15.29 -1.43 -17.28
N HIS A 111 -15.29 -0.08 -17.21
CA HIS A 111 -14.84 0.58 -15.99
C HIS A 111 -15.71 0.22 -14.77
N GLY A 112 -15.06 -0.01 -13.64
CA GLY A 112 -15.62 0.03 -12.31
C GLY A 112 -15.57 -1.32 -11.58
N LEU A 113 -15.15 -1.30 -10.31
CA LEU A 113 -15.07 -2.50 -9.45
C LEU A 113 -16.42 -3.20 -9.19
N PHE A 114 -17.55 -2.52 -9.48
CA PHE A 114 -18.89 -3.07 -9.34
C PHE A 114 -19.57 -3.34 -10.68
N ASN A 115 -18.84 -3.16 -11.78
CA ASN A 115 -19.35 -3.38 -13.12
C ASN A 115 -19.23 -4.87 -13.52
N PRO A 116 -20.33 -5.55 -13.88
CA PRO A 116 -20.29 -6.95 -14.32
C PRO A 116 -19.54 -7.19 -15.64
N GLU A 117 -19.34 -6.15 -16.45
CA GLU A 117 -18.54 -6.20 -17.68
C GLU A 117 -17.06 -5.85 -17.44
N GLY A 118 -16.72 -5.41 -16.23
CA GLY A 118 -15.39 -5.02 -15.79
C GLY A 118 -14.78 -5.98 -14.76
N PRO A 119 -13.85 -5.49 -13.91
CA PRO A 119 -13.26 -4.14 -13.89
C PRO A 119 -12.15 -3.95 -14.93
N GLU A 120 -11.76 -2.69 -15.19
CA GLU A 120 -10.51 -2.37 -15.87
C GLU A 120 -9.34 -2.62 -14.91
N ALA A 121 -8.17 -3.00 -15.42
CA ALA A 121 -7.04 -3.40 -14.57
C ALA A 121 -6.61 -2.26 -13.62
N GLY A 122 -6.63 -1.02 -14.11
CA GLY A 122 -6.27 0.16 -13.34
C GLY A 122 -7.31 0.64 -12.34
N ASP A 123 -8.48 0.00 -12.22
CA ASP A 123 -9.49 0.41 -11.26
C ASP A 123 -9.07 0.04 -9.81
N LEU A 124 -9.17 0.98 -8.89
CA LEU A 124 -8.82 0.81 -7.48
C LEU A 124 -9.93 1.33 -6.55
N PRO A 125 -10.02 0.84 -5.30
CA PRO A 125 -10.92 1.44 -4.31
C PRO A 125 -10.64 2.94 -4.08
N ASN A 126 -11.68 3.72 -3.79
CA ASN A 126 -11.52 5.16 -3.49
C ASN A 126 -10.53 5.43 -2.34
N ILE A 127 -9.83 6.57 -2.41
CA ILE A 127 -9.01 7.12 -1.32
C ILE A 127 -9.81 8.15 -0.51
N TRP A 128 -9.64 8.16 0.81
CA TRP A 128 -10.27 9.14 1.72
C TRP A 128 -9.26 10.22 2.14
N ALA A 129 -9.64 11.48 1.94
CA ALA A 129 -8.93 12.65 2.42
C ALA A 129 -9.57 13.20 3.71
N ALA A 130 -8.74 13.44 4.72
CA ALA A 130 -9.12 14.04 5.99
C ALA A 130 -9.50 15.52 5.84
N ALA A 131 -10.00 16.11 6.93
CA ALA A 131 -10.47 17.50 6.94
C ALA A 131 -9.37 18.53 6.61
N ASP A 132 -8.10 18.20 6.87
CA ASP A 132 -6.95 19.04 6.50
C ASP A 132 -6.42 18.76 5.10
N GLY A 133 -7.04 17.84 4.34
CA GLY A 133 -6.64 17.46 2.99
C GLY A 133 -5.50 16.44 2.92
N SER A 134 -5.02 15.93 4.05
CA SER A 134 -4.11 14.77 4.09
C SER A 134 -4.84 13.48 3.78
N ALA A 135 -4.13 12.46 3.28
CA ALA A 135 -4.72 11.16 3.02
C ALA A 135 -3.72 10.04 3.28
N GLY A 136 -4.22 8.94 3.83
CA GLY A 136 -3.50 7.66 3.90
C GLY A 136 -4.37 6.59 3.26
N TYR A 137 -3.77 5.76 2.43
CA TYR A 137 -4.48 4.75 1.65
C TYR A 137 -3.64 3.49 1.52
N GLU A 138 -4.32 2.36 1.60
CA GLU A 138 -3.75 1.06 1.34
C GLU A 138 -4.81 0.18 0.69
N ALA A 139 -4.46 -0.41 -0.45
CA ALA A 139 -5.31 -1.35 -1.15
C ALA A 139 -4.51 -2.48 -1.75
N PHE A 140 -5.18 -3.61 -1.89
CA PHE A 140 -4.67 -4.78 -2.58
C PHE A 140 -5.45 -4.97 -3.88
N THR A 141 -4.75 -5.12 -5.00
CA THR A 141 -5.36 -5.46 -6.29
C THR A 141 -4.76 -6.76 -6.82
N THR A 142 -5.59 -7.60 -7.45
CA THR A 142 -5.13 -8.80 -8.16
C THR A 142 -5.01 -8.56 -9.66
N LEU A 143 -5.23 -7.32 -10.12
CA LEU A 143 -5.33 -6.97 -11.53
C LEU A 143 -3.99 -6.53 -12.14
N ASP A 144 -3.03 -6.16 -11.29
CA ASP A 144 -1.74 -5.62 -11.68
C ASP A 144 -0.58 -6.24 -10.87
N THR A 145 0.62 -6.05 -11.41
CA THR A 145 1.91 -6.32 -10.76
C THR A 145 2.81 -5.09 -10.94
N VAL A 146 3.94 -5.05 -10.24
CA VAL A 146 4.98 -4.04 -10.51
C VAL A 146 5.41 -4.11 -11.98
N GLU A 147 5.62 -5.31 -12.51
CA GLU A 147 6.02 -5.51 -13.92
C GLU A 147 4.99 -4.95 -14.91
N SER A 148 3.68 -5.15 -14.67
CA SER A 148 2.65 -4.63 -15.59
C SER A 148 2.58 -3.10 -15.59
N LEU A 149 2.87 -2.46 -14.45
CA LEU A 149 2.78 -1.01 -14.30
C LEU A 149 4.09 -0.27 -14.65
N THR A 150 5.19 -0.99 -14.83
CA THR A 150 6.49 -0.46 -15.27
C THR A 150 6.88 -0.99 -16.65
N ASP A 151 5.88 -1.14 -17.54
CA ASP A 151 6.11 -1.58 -18.92
C ASP A 151 6.80 -0.49 -19.77
N ALA A 152 6.83 -0.66 -21.10
CA ALA A 152 7.59 0.22 -21.99
C ALA A 152 7.12 1.69 -21.98
N ASP A 153 5.81 1.92 -21.85
CA ASP A 153 5.22 3.26 -21.76
C ASP A 153 5.00 3.69 -20.30
N GLY A 154 5.15 2.74 -19.36
CA GLY A 154 4.94 2.93 -17.93
C GLY A 154 3.48 3.20 -17.59
N SER A 155 3.22 3.41 -16.32
CA SER A 155 1.89 3.81 -15.84
C SER A 155 1.96 5.02 -14.93
N ALA A 156 0.83 5.68 -14.72
CA ALA A 156 0.70 6.76 -13.75
C ALA A 156 -0.45 6.48 -12.79
N ILE A 157 -0.24 6.70 -11.50
CA ILE A 157 -1.34 6.74 -10.54
C ILE A 157 -2.01 8.11 -10.59
N ILE A 158 -3.32 8.15 -10.84
CA ILE A 158 -4.14 9.36 -10.92
C ILE A 158 -5.11 9.38 -9.76
N ILE A 159 -5.25 10.53 -9.11
CA ILE A 159 -6.33 10.79 -8.15
C ILE A 159 -7.27 11.81 -8.78
N HIS A 160 -8.58 11.55 -8.67
CA HIS A 160 -9.65 12.34 -9.25
C HIS A 160 -10.29 13.30 -8.23
N GLU A 161 -11.05 14.30 -8.71
CA GLU A 161 -11.67 15.33 -7.87
C GLU A 161 -12.85 14.81 -7.02
N ALA A 162 -13.56 13.80 -7.50
CA ALA A 162 -14.78 13.26 -6.91
C ALA A 162 -14.63 11.74 -6.69
N PRO A 163 -15.49 11.12 -5.85
CA PRO A 163 -15.50 9.67 -5.70
C PRO A 163 -15.85 8.96 -7.01
N ASP A 164 -15.22 7.81 -7.21
CA ASP A 164 -15.63 6.79 -8.18
C ASP A 164 -16.84 6.00 -7.63
N ASP A 165 -17.94 5.92 -8.41
CA ASP A 165 -19.13 5.14 -8.08
C ASP A 165 -19.04 3.64 -8.44
N GLY A 166 -17.99 3.23 -9.14
CA GLY A 166 -17.64 1.87 -9.51
C GLY A 166 -18.43 1.29 -10.68
N ILE A 167 -19.19 2.11 -11.44
CA ILE A 167 -20.03 1.65 -12.56
C ILE A 167 -20.07 2.66 -13.74
N THR A 168 -20.17 3.96 -13.46
CA THR A 168 -20.41 4.99 -14.49
C THR A 168 -19.23 5.09 -15.44
N GLN A 169 -19.50 5.07 -16.75
CA GLN A 169 -18.42 5.18 -17.75
C GLN A 169 -18.00 6.64 -17.98
N PRO A 170 -16.72 6.92 -18.27
CA PRO A 170 -15.60 5.98 -18.38
C PRO A 170 -14.75 5.87 -17.10
N ILE A 171 -15.08 6.60 -16.04
CA ILE A 171 -14.23 6.84 -14.84
C ILE A 171 -15.05 6.98 -13.54
N GLY A 172 -16.26 6.46 -13.50
CA GLY A 172 -17.02 6.38 -12.26
C GLY A 172 -17.69 7.67 -11.82
N GLY A 173 -17.80 8.63 -12.73
CA GLY A 173 -18.21 9.99 -12.38
C GLY A 173 -17.16 10.75 -11.55
N ALA A 174 -15.91 10.26 -11.47
CA ALA A 174 -14.88 10.82 -10.60
C ALA A 174 -14.38 12.22 -11.01
N GLY A 175 -14.73 12.70 -12.21
CA GLY A 175 -14.44 14.08 -12.64
C GLY A 175 -12.97 14.33 -13.02
N ALA A 176 -12.50 15.56 -12.81
CA ALA A 176 -11.15 16.01 -13.17
C ALA A 176 -10.03 15.21 -12.48
N ARG A 177 -8.86 15.16 -13.10
CA ARG A 177 -7.63 14.57 -12.52
C ARG A 177 -6.93 15.65 -11.68
N VAL A 178 -6.77 15.41 -10.39
CA VAL A 178 -6.24 16.41 -9.43
C VAL A 178 -4.86 16.08 -8.90
N ALA A 179 -4.42 14.83 -9.05
CA ALA A 179 -3.04 14.44 -8.78
C ALA A 179 -2.56 13.37 -9.75
N CYS A 180 -1.24 13.32 -9.97
CA CYS A 180 -0.60 12.37 -10.87
C CYS A 180 0.79 11.99 -10.35
N GLY A 181 1.12 10.70 -10.37
CA GLY A 181 2.49 10.23 -10.12
C GLY A 181 2.89 9.15 -11.13
N VAL A 182 4.01 9.35 -11.82
CA VAL A 182 4.59 8.33 -12.72
C VAL A 182 5.16 7.19 -11.88
N VAL A 183 4.78 5.96 -12.20
CA VAL A 183 5.27 4.75 -11.54
C VAL A 183 6.65 4.37 -12.10
N SER A 184 7.65 4.19 -11.22
CA SER A 184 9.05 3.87 -11.57
C SER A 184 9.77 3.03 -10.52
#